data_AF-A0A8T4NUR0-F1
#
_entry.id   AF-A0A8T4NUR0-F1
#
_cell.length_a   1.000
_cell.length_b   1.000
_cell.length_c   1.000
_cell.angle_alpha   90.00
_cell.angle_beta   90.00
_cell.angle_gamma   90.00
#
_symmetry.space_group_name_H-M   'P 1'
#
loop_
_entity.id
_entity.type
_entity.pdbx_description
1 polymer ?
#
loop_
_entity_poly.entity_id
_entity_poly.type
_entity_poly.pdbx_seq_one_letter_code
_entity_poly.pdbx_strand_id
1 'polypeptide(L)'
;MPLVQLNGQLQQAAFLHSKDMSEQNYFSHISNNGLSFVQRITQQSYIYSYLGENIAYHYGQPSADKVFMMWKNSQGHYTNMMSPNFNEAGLGIFYDGRRTFYTLDLVKSLEKSILENKTEMINDTTNKIEGNNTNASKNESNTEEILENNTLNEKIILNYAILNRKIEFFFNTTNADKIIYIDNEERRPREKKICYHNENICKRKIMLRRGLHNFTFIKESENATIFENIIFDL
;
A
#
# COMPACT_ATOMS: atom_id res chain seq x y z
N MET A 1 0.19 18.96 13.85
CA MET A 1 0.20 17.54 13.43
C MET A 1 -0.17 16.70 14.63
N PRO A 2 -0.97 15.65 14.47
CA PRO A 2 -1.20 14.66 15.53
C PRO A 2 0.14 14.01 15.93
N LEU A 3 0.26 13.57 17.18
CA LEU A 3 1.40 12.77 17.61
C LEU A 3 1.35 11.40 16.93
N VAL A 4 2.49 10.95 16.42
CA VAL A 4 2.67 9.62 15.85
C VAL A 4 3.07 8.65 16.96
N GLN A 5 2.38 7.51 17.05
CA GLN A 5 2.65 6.47 18.05
C GLN A 5 3.65 5.45 17.51
N LEU A 6 4.55 4.96 18.35
CA LEU A 6 5.47 3.90 17.95
C LEU A 6 4.78 2.54 18.00
N ASN A 7 4.96 1.75 16.94
CA ASN A 7 4.38 0.42 16.81
C ASN A 7 5.47 -0.66 16.62
N GLY A 8 5.42 -1.72 17.43
CA GLY A 8 6.42 -2.78 17.42
C GLY A 8 6.45 -3.64 16.14
N GLN A 9 5.30 -3.86 15.49
CA GLN A 9 5.25 -4.58 14.21
C GLN A 9 5.95 -3.78 13.11
N LEU A 10 5.72 -2.47 13.07
CA LEU A 10 6.40 -1.57 12.14
C LEU A 10 7.90 -1.50 12.41
N GLN A 11 8.31 -1.43 13.69
CA GLN A 11 9.74 -1.47 14.05
C GLN A 11 10.41 -2.76 13.59
N GLN A 12 9.73 -3.89 13.71
CA GLN A 12 10.23 -5.18 13.25
C GLN A 12 10.43 -5.20 11.73
N ALA A 13 9.44 -4.73 10.95
CA ALA A 13 9.55 -4.62 9.49
C ALA A 13 10.72 -3.72 9.08
N ALA A 14 10.81 -2.53 9.69
CA ALA A 14 11.85 -1.56 9.41
C ALA A 14 13.26 -2.09 9.77
N PHE A 15 13.40 -2.78 10.91
CA PHE A 15 14.68 -3.37 11.32
C PHE A 15 15.13 -4.46 10.36
N LEU A 16 14.22 -5.36 9.96
CA LEU A 16 14.52 -6.41 8.99
C LEU A 16 14.97 -5.82 7.65
N HIS A 17 14.34 -4.73 7.20
CA HIS A 17 14.76 -4.05 5.96
C HIS A 17 16.13 -3.37 6.08
N SER A 18 16.40 -2.69 7.19
CA SER A 18 17.73 -2.10 7.47
C SER A 18 18.82 -3.17 7.50
N LYS A 19 18.53 -4.33 8.09
CA LYS A 19 19.42 -5.49 8.09
C LYS A 19 19.62 -6.06 6.69
N ASP A 20 18.54 -6.25 5.91
CA ASP A 20 18.60 -6.75 4.53
C ASP A 20 19.47 -5.84 3.64
N MET A 21 19.24 -4.53 3.67
CA MET A 21 20.05 -3.53 2.95
C MET A 21 21.55 -3.63 3.29
N SER A 22 21.85 -3.84 4.57
CA SER A 22 23.22 -3.97 5.04
C SER A 22 23.88 -5.28 4.57
N GLU A 23 23.24 -6.42 4.84
CA GLU A 23 23.79 -7.75 4.57
C GLU A 23 23.95 -8.01 3.08
N GLN A 24 23.00 -7.51 2.28
CA GLN A 24 22.99 -7.70 0.83
C GLN A 24 23.58 -6.53 0.05
N ASN A 25 24.15 -5.53 0.75
CA ASN A 25 24.89 -4.41 0.17
C ASN A 25 24.12 -3.60 -0.88
N TYR A 26 22.87 -3.24 -0.58
CA TYR A 26 22.07 -2.37 -1.43
C TYR A 26 21.40 -1.26 -0.61
N PHE A 27 20.84 -0.27 -1.30
CA PHE A 27 20.09 0.83 -0.68
C PHE A 27 18.87 1.14 -1.55
N SER A 28 17.70 0.65 -1.13
CA SER A 28 16.46 0.71 -1.91
C SER A 28 15.24 0.50 -1.02
N HIS A 29 14.11 1.10 -1.38
CA HIS A 29 12.81 0.82 -0.77
C HIS A 29 12.29 -0.59 -1.08
N ILE A 30 12.80 -1.20 -2.16
CA ILE A 30 12.51 -2.57 -2.57
C ILE A 30 13.64 -3.49 -2.11
N SER A 31 13.28 -4.54 -1.38
CA SER A 31 14.19 -5.60 -0.95
C SER A 31 14.76 -6.35 -2.14
N ASN A 32 15.92 -6.99 -1.98
CA ASN A 32 16.56 -7.73 -3.09
C ASN A 32 15.72 -8.91 -3.60
N ASN A 33 14.85 -9.46 -2.76
CA ASN A 33 13.86 -10.48 -3.15
C ASN A 33 12.61 -9.89 -3.83
N GLY A 34 12.59 -8.59 -4.12
CA GLY A 34 11.50 -7.88 -4.80
C GLY A 34 10.38 -7.37 -3.89
N LEU A 35 10.48 -7.56 -2.56
CA LEU A 35 9.43 -7.10 -1.65
C LEU A 35 9.46 -5.57 -1.48
N SER A 36 8.30 -4.93 -1.63
CA SER A 36 8.11 -3.52 -1.28
C SER A 36 7.86 -3.33 0.23
N PHE A 37 8.04 -2.10 0.73
CA PHE A 37 7.71 -1.77 2.13
C PHE A 37 6.26 -2.11 2.50
N VAL A 38 5.33 -1.91 1.55
CA VAL A 38 3.92 -2.31 1.67
C VAL A 38 3.80 -3.80 1.98
N GLN A 39 4.52 -4.65 1.23
CA GLN A 39 4.51 -6.10 1.44
C GLN A 39 5.20 -6.49 2.73
N ARG A 40 6.33 -5.85 3.09
CA ARG A 40 7.03 -6.10 4.36
C ARG A 40 6.17 -5.78 5.58
N ILE A 41 5.46 -4.66 5.55
CA ILE A 41 4.52 -4.26 6.62
C ILE A 41 3.31 -5.20 6.67
N THR A 42 2.75 -5.58 5.50
CA THR A 42 1.64 -6.53 5.42
C THR A 42 2.02 -7.91 5.99
N GLN A 43 3.26 -8.36 5.78
CA GLN A 43 3.77 -9.61 6.35
C GLN A 43 3.83 -9.60 7.87
N GLN A 44 3.81 -8.42 8.51
CA GLN A 44 3.66 -8.30 9.96
C GLN A 44 2.19 -8.36 10.42
N SER A 45 1.26 -8.75 9.53
CA SER A 45 -0.19 -8.78 9.78
C SER A 45 -0.78 -7.41 10.12
N TYR A 46 -0.25 -6.35 9.53
CA TYR A 46 -0.68 -4.98 9.79
C TYR A 46 -1.76 -4.52 8.80
N ILE A 47 -2.82 -3.88 9.30
CA ILE A 47 -3.91 -3.32 8.49
C ILE A 47 -3.80 -1.79 8.48
N TYR A 48 -3.80 -1.20 7.28
CA TYR A 48 -3.49 0.22 7.09
C TYR A 48 -4.35 0.84 5.98
N SER A 49 -4.54 2.16 6.07
CA SER A 49 -5.20 2.97 5.03
C SER A 49 -4.24 3.88 4.26
N TYR A 50 -3.04 4.11 4.79
CA TYR A 50 -2.00 4.93 4.17
C TYR A 50 -0.62 4.50 4.68
N LEU A 51 0.40 4.54 3.83
CA LEU A 51 1.77 4.13 4.16
C LEU A 51 2.80 5.09 3.56
N GLY A 52 3.97 5.16 4.20
CA GLY A 52 5.18 5.80 3.67
C GLY A 52 6.42 5.17 4.29
N GLU A 53 7.57 5.32 3.63
CA GLU A 53 8.87 4.85 4.12
C GLU A 53 9.93 5.92 3.87
N ASN A 54 10.78 6.17 4.88
CA ASN A 54 12.03 6.91 4.72
C ASN A 54 13.20 5.98 5.02
N ILE A 55 14.20 5.94 4.14
CA ILE A 55 15.44 5.19 4.38
C ILE A 55 16.66 6.12 4.41
N ALA A 56 17.67 5.75 5.18
CA ALA A 56 18.96 6.42 5.20
C ALA A 56 20.07 5.41 5.50
N TYR A 57 21.29 5.73 5.10
CA TYR A 57 22.47 5.02 5.59
C TYR A 57 23.63 6.00 5.80
N HIS A 58 24.55 5.64 6.68
CA HIS A 58 25.74 6.43 6.97
C HIS A 58 26.91 5.52 7.38
N TYR A 59 28.15 5.92 7.09
CA TYR A 59 29.33 5.22 7.60
C TYR A 59 29.56 5.53 9.09
N GLY A 60 29.73 4.51 9.92
CA GLY A 60 29.75 4.63 11.38
C GLY A 60 28.36 4.87 11.97
N GLN A 61 28.31 5.36 13.20
CA GLN A 61 27.08 5.58 13.97
C GLN A 61 26.84 7.09 14.16
N PRO A 62 26.18 7.77 13.20
CA PRO A 62 25.86 9.18 13.36
C PRO A 62 24.85 9.41 14.50
N SER A 63 24.79 10.65 15.01
CA SER A 63 23.74 11.04 15.96
C SER A 63 22.35 11.02 15.32
N ALA A 64 21.31 10.88 16.14
CA ALA A 64 19.92 10.95 15.68
C ALA A 64 19.62 12.27 14.94
N ASP A 65 20.12 13.40 15.44
CA ASP A 65 19.97 14.71 14.80
C ASP A 65 20.51 14.73 13.37
N LYS A 66 21.63 14.04 13.13
CA LYS A 66 22.24 13.97 11.80
C LYS A 66 21.37 13.20 10.82
N VAL A 67 20.82 12.06 11.24
CA VAL A 67 19.89 11.26 10.41
C VAL A 67 18.59 12.03 10.16
N PHE A 68 18.06 12.68 11.20
CA PHE A 68 16.90 13.55 11.06
C PHE A 68 17.15 14.68 10.05
N MET A 69 18.31 15.33 10.10
CA MET A 69 18.67 16.37 9.13
C MET A 69 18.82 15.82 7.71
N MET A 70 19.30 14.57 7.54
CA MET A 70 19.33 13.91 6.23
C MET A 70 17.93 13.76 5.64
N TRP A 71 16.95 13.33 6.44
CA TRP A 71 15.56 13.24 6.00
C TRP A 71 14.93 14.63 5.81
N LYS A 72 15.17 15.57 6.72
CA LYS A 72 14.61 16.93 6.64
C LYS A 72 15.07 17.68 5.38
N ASN A 73 16.31 17.47 4.96
CA ASN A 73 16.87 18.14 3.78
C ASN A 73 16.47 17.45 2.46
N SER A 74 15.74 16.33 2.52
CA SER A 74 15.13 15.69 1.35
C SER A 74 13.64 16.01 1.32
N GLN A 75 13.17 16.61 0.23
CA GLN A 75 11.77 17.03 0.12
C GLN A 75 10.81 15.85 0.29
N GLY A 76 11.08 14.69 -0.32
CA GLY A 76 10.23 13.51 -0.20
C GLY A 76 10.17 12.98 1.23
N HIS A 77 11.33 12.83 1.87
CA HIS A 77 11.40 12.34 3.25
C HIS A 77 10.76 13.32 4.24
N TYR A 78 10.96 14.63 4.04
CA TYR A 78 10.35 15.66 4.86
C TYR A 78 8.83 15.70 4.69
N THR A 79 8.31 15.56 3.46
CA THR A 79 6.86 15.45 3.22
C THR A 79 6.26 14.26 3.97
N ASN A 80 6.94 13.11 3.99
CA ASN A 80 6.49 11.97 4.78
C ASN A 80 6.44 12.30 6.29
N MET A 81 7.50 12.89 6.85
CA MET A 81 7.55 13.26 8.27
C MET A 81 6.53 14.34 8.67
N MET A 82 6.11 15.18 7.73
CA MET A 82 5.17 16.27 7.97
C MET A 82 3.72 15.92 7.61
N SER A 83 3.47 14.72 7.10
CA SER A 83 2.15 14.33 6.63
C SER A 83 1.20 14.06 7.81
N PRO A 84 0.03 14.73 7.88
CA PRO A 84 -0.96 14.48 8.93
C PRO A 84 -1.72 13.16 8.74
N ASN A 85 -1.46 12.45 7.64
CA ASN A 85 -2.09 11.17 7.38
C ASN A 85 -1.55 10.06 8.27
N PHE A 86 -0.34 10.19 8.81
CA PHE A 86 0.27 9.14 9.64
C PHE A 86 -0.10 9.30 11.11
N ASN A 87 -0.41 8.18 11.77
CA ASN A 87 -0.69 8.10 13.20
C ASN A 87 0.21 7.08 13.91
N GLU A 88 0.89 6.19 13.17
CA GLU A 88 1.82 5.21 13.71
C GLU A 88 3.14 5.17 12.92
N ALA A 89 4.22 4.77 13.60
CA ALA A 89 5.54 4.64 13.00
C ALA A 89 6.36 3.48 13.57
N GLY A 90 7.30 2.99 12.76
CA GLY A 90 8.36 2.06 13.18
C GLY A 90 9.72 2.53 12.70
N LEU A 91 10.67 2.68 13.62
CA LEU A 91 12.07 2.98 13.30
C LEU A 91 12.93 1.73 13.49
N GLY A 92 13.55 1.28 12.41
CA GLY A 92 14.54 0.20 12.39
C GLY A 92 15.94 0.76 12.19
N ILE A 93 16.91 0.23 12.94
CA ILE A 93 18.31 0.63 12.87
C ILE A 93 19.18 -0.63 12.87
N PHE A 94 20.09 -0.75 11.91
CA PHE A 94 21.06 -1.85 11.87
C PHE A 94 22.47 -1.33 11.60
N TYR A 95 23.41 -1.63 12.52
CA TYR A 95 24.82 -1.28 12.40
C TYR A 95 25.66 -2.54 12.15
N ASP A 96 26.39 -2.58 11.04
CA ASP A 96 27.18 -3.75 10.62
C ASP A 96 28.66 -3.71 11.06
N GLY A 97 29.02 -2.77 11.94
CA GLY A 97 30.41 -2.51 12.33
C GLY A 97 31.10 -1.45 11.45
N ARG A 98 30.55 -1.12 10.29
CA ARG A 98 31.09 -0.10 9.37
C ARG A 98 30.07 0.94 8.93
N ARG A 99 28.82 0.54 8.71
CA ARG A 99 27.71 1.36 8.23
C ARG A 99 26.50 1.16 9.12
N THR A 100 25.72 2.21 9.30
CA THR A 100 24.41 2.13 9.92
C THR A 100 23.34 2.40 8.88
N PHE A 101 22.34 1.53 8.82
CA PHE A 101 21.15 1.65 7.98
C PHE A 101 19.95 1.98 8.87
N TYR A 102 19.07 2.83 8.33
CA TYR A 102 17.88 3.33 8.99
C TYR A 102 16.68 3.15 8.07
N THR A 103 15.58 2.66 8.61
CA THR A 103 14.28 2.60 7.96
C THR A 103 13.23 3.18 8.90
N LEU A 104 12.44 4.13 8.44
CA LEU A 104 11.30 4.69 9.14
C LEU A 104 10.04 4.38 8.33
N ASP A 105 9.26 3.43 8.81
CA ASP A 105 7.95 3.09 8.27
C ASP A 105 6.89 3.96 8.95
N LEU A 106 6.01 4.57 8.17
CA LEU A 106 4.96 5.50 8.61
C LEU A 106 3.62 4.98 8.12
N VAL A 107 2.63 4.92 9.02
CA VAL A 107 1.35 4.28 8.73
C VAL A 107 0.18 5.08 9.27
N LYS A 108 -0.94 5.01 8.53
CA LYS A 108 -2.28 5.31 9.05
C LYS A 108 -2.97 4.00 9.40
N SER A 109 -3.00 3.65 10.68
CA SER A 109 -3.72 2.48 11.15
C SER A 109 -5.23 2.63 10.92
N LEU A 110 -5.88 1.52 10.62
CA LEU A 110 -7.34 1.42 10.67
C LEU A 110 -7.71 1.00 12.10
N GLU A 111 -8.62 1.72 12.75
CA GLU A 111 -8.99 1.42 14.12
C GLU A 111 -9.49 -0.02 14.28
N LYS A 112 -9.02 -0.67 15.36
CA LYS A 112 -9.38 -2.04 15.73
C LYS A 112 -10.89 -2.20 16.02
N SER A 113 -11.55 -1.13 16.47
CA SER A 113 -13.01 -1.05 16.69
C SER A 113 -13.82 -1.38 15.43
N ILE A 114 -13.31 -1.03 14.25
CA ILE A 114 -13.94 -1.33 12.96
C ILE A 114 -13.82 -2.82 12.63
N LEU A 115 -12.78 -3.50 13.13
CA LEU A 115 -12.51 -4.92 12.87
C LEU A 115 -13.29 -5.84 13.84
N GLU A 116 -13.42 -5.44 15.10
CA GLU A 116 -14.17 -6.19 16.13
C GLU A 116 -15.68 -6.13 15.88
N ASN A 117 -16.22 -4.95 15.53
CA ASN A 117 -17.64 -4.81 15.12
C ASN A 117 -17.98 -5.65 13.88
N LYS A 118 -17.01 -5.86 12.97
CA LYS A 118 -17.19 -6.70 11.78
C LYS A 118 -17.25 -8.18 12.13
N THR A 119 -16.56 -8.60 13.18
CA THR A 119 -16.54 -10.00 13.63
C THR A 119 -17.82 -10.35 14.38
N GLU A 120 -18.38 -9.42 15.16
CA GLU A 120 -19.71 -9.58 15.77
C GLU A 120 -20.84 -9.62 14.74
N MET A 121 -20.84 -8.72 13.73
CA MET A 121 -21.86 -8.75 12.67
C MET A 121 -21.83 -10.03 11.83
N ILE A 122 -20.64 -10.61 11.58
CA ILE A 122 -20.52 -11.88 10.85
C ILE A 122 -21.08 -13.04 11.68
N ASN A 123 -20.79 -13.10 12.98
CA ASN A 123 -21.28 -14.16 13.87
C ASN A 123 -22.81 -14.09 14.08
N ASP A 124 -23.38 -12.89 14.12
CA ASP A 124 -24.84 -12.70 14.20
C ASP A 124 -25.56 -13.08 12.90
N THR A 125 -24.87 -12.94 11.76
CA THR A 125 -25.38 -13.33 10.45
C THR A 125 -25.31 -14.85 10.26
N THR A 126 -24.24 -15.52 10.71
CA THR A 126 -24.13 -16.99 10.66
C THR A 126 -25.13 -17.69 11.59
N ASN A 127 -25.40 -17.14 12.79
CA ASN A 127 -26.40 -17.69 13.70
C ASN A 127 -27.84 -17.52 13.17
N LYS A 128 -28.11 -16.50 12.36
CA LYS A 128 -29.41 -16.32 11.67
C LYS A 128 -29.62 -17.28 10.50
N ILE A 129 -28.55 -17.74 9.84
CA ILE A 129 -28.63 -18.69 8.72
C ILE A 129 -28.85 -20.12 9.21
N GLU A 130 -28.26 -20.50 10.35
CA GLU A 130 -28.46 -21.84 10.93
C GLU A 130 -29.82 -22.04 11.61
N GLY A 131 -30.53 -20.96 11.95
CA GLY A 131 -31.83 -21.01 12.62
C GLY A 131 -33.06 -21.20 11.71
N ASN A 132 -32.94 -21.10 10.38
CA ASN A 132 -34.11 -20.98 9.47
C ASN A 132 -34.27 -22.10 8.42
N ASN A 133 -33.50 -23.19 8.49
CA ASN A 133 -33.69 -24.33 7.58
C ASN A 133 -34.53 -25.47 8.18
N THR A 134 -35.82 -25.19 8.43
CA THR A 134 -36.86 -26.24 8.37
C THR A 134 -38.18 -25.66 7.86
N ASN A 135 -38.47 -25.91 6.57
CA ASN A 135 -39.79 -26.22 5.95
C ASN A 135 -40.17 -25.42 4.67
N ALA A 136 -40.17 -26.18 3.56
CA ALA A 136 -41.21 -26.28 2.51
C ALA A 136 -41.42 -25.20 1.40
N SER A 137 -41.20 -25.68 0.15
CA SER A 137 -42.09 -25.65 -1.04
C SER A 137 -42.45 -24.36 -1.82
N LYS A 138 -42.08 -24.37 -3.13
CA LYS A 138 -42.76 -23.87 -4.37
C LYS A 138 -43.40 -22.46 -4.43
N ASN A 139 -42.94 -21.60 -5.36
CA ASN A 139 -43.67 -21.02 -6.52
C ASN A 139 -42.95 -19.80 -7.16
N GLU A 140 -43.31 -19.49 -8.41
CA GLU A 140 -42.74 -18.53 -9.37
C GLU A 140 -42.98 -17.02 -9.10
N SER A 141 -42.06 -16.20 -9.66
CA SER A 141 -42.10 -14.78 -10.07
C SER A 141 -42.83 -13.72 -9.22
N ASN A 142 -42.08 -12.76 -8.66
CA ASN A 142 -42.18 -11.33 -9.02
C ASN A 142 -41.09 -10.50 -8.32
N THR A 143 -40.67 -9.47 -9.06
CA THR A 143 -39.72 -8.38 -8.81
C THR A 143 -40.05 -7.54 -7.57
N GLU A 144 -39.03 -7.24 -6.75
CA GLU A 144 -38.48 -5.89 -6.46
C GLU A 144 -37.61 -5.90 -5.18
N GLU A 145 -36.43 -5.30 -5.29
CA GLU A 145 -35.71 -4.57 -4.24
C GLU A 145 -35.18 -5.33 -3.01
N ILE A 146 -33.98 -5.91 -3.14
CA ILE A 146 -32.93 -5.80 -2.10
C ILE A 146 -31.61 -5.50 -2.82
N LEU A 147 -31.51 -4.28 -3.34
CA LEU A 147 -30.25 -3.64 -3.68
C LEU A 147 -29.87 -2.82 -2.45
N GLU A 148 -28.96 -3.31 -1.61
CA GLU A 148 -28.00 -2.48 -0.88
C GLU A 148 -27.04 -3.34 -0.07
N ASN A 149 -25.75 -2.99 -0.19
CA ASN A 149 -24.63 -3.34 0.71
C ASN A 149 -23.80 -4.59 0.39
N ASN A 150 -23.28 -4.70 -0.84
CA ASN A 150 -22.09 -5.52 -1.13
C ASN A 150 -20.91 -4.76 -1.76
N THR A 151 -20.90 -3.42 -1.71
CA THR A 151 -19.83 -2.57 -2.27
C THR A 151 -18.78 -2.16 -1.23
N LEU A 152 -18.35 -3.07 -0.36
CA LEU A 152 -17.23 -2.80 0.55
C LEU A 152 -16.15 -3.88 0.42
N ASN A 153 -15.10 -3.55 -0.33
CA ASN A 153 -13.72 -4.11 -0.36
C ASN A 153 -13.20 -4.48 -1.76
N GLU A 154 -13.58 -3.76 -2.82
CA GLU A 154 -12.77 -3.81 -4.04
C GLU A 154 -11.60 -2.82 -3.90
N LYS A 155 -10.38 -3.34 -3.75
CA LYS A 155 -9.12 -2.57 -3.76
C LYS A 155 -8.37 -2.86 -5.05
N ILE A 156 -7.67 -1.87 -5.60
CA ILE A 156 -6.74 -2.11 -6.71
C ILE A 156 -5.51 -2.80 -6.13
N ILE A 157 -5.33 -4.09 -6.40
CA ILE A 157 -4.09 -4.80 -6.06
C ILE A 157 -3.03 -4.39 -7.10
N LEU A 158 -2.28 -3.33 -6.82
CA LEU A 158 -1.15 -2.91 -7.65
C LEU A 158 0.08 -3.77 -7.36
N ASN A 159 0.52 -4.54 -8.34
CA ASN A 159 1.85 -5.13 -8.34
C ASN A 159 2.71 -4.39 -9.37
N TYR A 160 3.99 -4.14 -9.08
CA TYR A 160 4.90 -3.54 -10.05
C TYR A 160 6.33 -4.05 -9.92
N ALA A 161 7.09 -3.98 -11.01
CA ALA A 161 8.52 -4.27 -11.05
C ALA A 161 9.28 -3.10 -11.67
N ILE A 162 10.44 -2.75 -11.10
CA ILE A 162 11.28 -1.65 -11.60
C ILE A 162 12.61 -2.22 -12.08
N LEU A 163 12.99 -1.91 -13.33
CA LEU A 163 14.30 -2.25 -13.89
C LEU A 163 14.85 -1.09 -14.72
N ASN A 164 15.95 -0.48 -14.26
CA ASN A 164 16.67 0.58 -14.99
C ASN A 164 15.75 1.68 -15.57
N ARG A 165 14.84 2.21 -14.74
CA ARG A 165 13.80 3.22 -15.05
C ARG A 165 12.58 2.75 -15.83
N LYS A 166 12.47 1.44 -16.09
CA LYS A 166 11.23 0.84 -16.60
C LYS A 166 10.43 0.34 -15.41
N ILE A 167 9.21 0.83 -15.25
CA ILE A 167 8.22 0.26 -14.34
C ILE A 167 7.28 -0.60 -15.15
N GLU A 168 7.10 -1.85 -14.75
CA GLU A 168 6.04 -2.72 -15.25
C GLU A 168 4.97 -2.83 -14.17
N PHE A 169 3.77 -2.34 -14.47
CA PHE A 169 2.59 -2.48 -13.63
C PHE A 169 1.84 -3.76 -13.99
N PHE A 170 1.33 -4.44 -12.98
CA PHE A 170 0.55 -5.67 -13.08
C PHE A 170 -0.71 -5.55 -12.21
N PHE A 171 -1.86 -5.81 -12.79
CA PHE A 171 -3.16 -5.78 -12.10
C PHE A 171 -3.89 -7.09 -12.35
N ASN A 172 -4.51 -7.64 -11.32
CA ASN A 172 -5.48 -8.70 -11.49
C ASN A 172 -6.85 -8.05 -11.70
N THR A 173 -7.50 -8.39 -12.80
CA THR A 173 -8.78 -7.82 -13.22
C THR A 173 -9.83 -8.91 -13.34
N THR A 174 -11.06 -8.59 -12.94
CA THR A 174 -12.24 -9.35 -13.38
C THR A 174 -12.69 -8.83 -14.74
N ASN A 175 -13.37 -9.64 -15.54
CA ASN A 175 -13.62 -9.42 -16.98
C ASN A 175 -14.25 -8.06 -17.38
N ALA A 176 -14.68 -7.22 -16.42
CA ALA A 176 -15.33 -5.93 -16.61
C ALA A 176 -14.45 -4.68 -16.32
N ASP A 177 -13.17 -4.81 -15.94
CA ASP A 177 -12.42 -3.69 -15.36
C ASP A 177 -11.66 -2.83 -16.39
N LYS A 178 -11.91 -1.52 -16.39
CA LYS A 178 -11.10 -0.51 -17.08
C LYS A 178 -10.11 0.12 -16.10
N ILE A 179 -8.81 -0.06 -16.37
CA ILE A 179 -7.75 0.54 -15.56
C ILE A 179 -7.04 1.66 -16.35
N ILE A 180 -6.98 2.83 -15.72
CA ILE A 180 -6.32 4.03 -16.21
C ILE A 180 -5.23 4.43 -15.21
N TYR A 181 -4.20 5.10 -15.68
CA TYR A 181 -3.31 5.86 -14.82
C TYR A 181 -3.09 7.29 -15.34
N ILE A 182 -2.71 8.17 -14.42
CA ILE A 182 -2.25 9.53 -14.67
C ILE A 182 -0.90 9.65 -13.98
N ASP A 183 0.12 10.12 -14.69
CA ASP A 183 1.37 10.56 -14.07
C ASP A 183 1.27 12.09 -13.86
N ASN A 184 1.10 12.49 -12.59
CA ASN A 184 0.83 13.87 -12.22
C ASN A 184 2.06 14.79 -12.40
N GLU A 185 3.24 14.21 -12.59
CA GLU A 185 4.51 14.95 -12.75
C GLU A 185 4.88 15.17 -14.23
N GLU A 186 4.03 14.71 -15.16
CA GLU A 186 4.20 15.06 -16.56
C GLU A 186 3.88 16.53 -16.82
N ARG A 187 4.57 17.13 -17.80
CA ARG A 187 4.29 18.50 -18.26
C ARG A 187 2.82 18.72 -18.64
N ARG A 188 2.13 17.67 -19.07
CA ARG A 188 0.69 17.66 -19.34
C ARG A 188 0.12 16.31 -18.87
N PRO A 189 -0.33 16.22 -17.60
CA PRO A 189 -0.94 15.01 -17.07
C PRO A 189 -2.17 14.64 -17.90
N ARG A 190 -2.29 13.35 -18.25
CA ARG A 190 -3.41 12.82 -19.03
C ARG A 190 -3.72 11.41 -18.60
N GLU A 191 -4.99 11.07 -18.72
CA GLU A 191 -5.45 9.69 -18.61
C GLU A 191 -4.81 8.81 -19.67
N LYS A 192 -4.12 7.77 -19.21
CA LYS A 192 -3.50 6.76 -20.06
C LYS A 192 -4.05 5.40 -19.69
N LYS A 193 -4.50 4.67 -20.71
CA LYS A 193 -5.15 3.38 -20.53
C LYS A 193 -4.10 2.29 -20.27
N ILE A 194 -4.39 1.42 -19.32
CA ILE A 194 -3.63 0.20 -19.03
C ILE A 194 -4.26 -0.99 -19.75
N CYS A 195 -5.60 -1.11 -19.73
CA CYS A 195 -6.31 -2.28 -20.23
C CYS A 195 -7.68 -2.01 -20.87
N TYR A 196 -8.17 -3.05 -21.58
CA TYR A 196 -9.54 -3.26 -22.06
C TYR A 196 -10.00 -4.70 -21.73
N HIS A 197 -11.31 -4.89 -21.59
CA HIS A 197 -11.99 -6.15 -21.26
C HIS A 197 -11.39 -7.43 -21.88
N ASN A 198 -11.48 -8.54 -21.13
CA ASN A 198 -11.16 -9.95 -21.48
C ASN A 198 -9.75 -10.48 -21.15
N GLU A 199 -9.01 -9.86 -20.22
CA GLU A 199 -7.80 -10.47 -19.66
C GLU A 199 -7.87 -10.47 -18.12
N ASN A 200 -7.60 -11.63 -17.50
CA ASN A 200 -7.55 -11.78 -16.04
C ASN A 200 -6.35 -11.05 -15.41
N ILE A 201 -5.35 -10.70 -16.24
CA ILE A 201 -4.11 -10.04 -15.81
C ILE A 201 -3.75 -8.93 -16.79
N CYS A 202 -3.66 -7.73 -16.28
CA CYS A 202 -3.33 -6.50 -16.98
C CYS A 202 -1.89 -6.10 -16.77
N LYS A 203 -1.11 -5.88 -17.84
CA LYS A 203 0.31 -5.51 -17.74
C LYS A 203 0.64 -4.26 -18.54
N ARG A 204 1.36 -3.32 -17.93
CA ARG A 204 1.84 -2.11 -18.63
C ARG A 204 3.25 -1.74 -18.26
N LYS A 205 4.14 -1.73 -19.26
CA LYS A 205 5.51 -1.21 -19.14
C LYS A 205 5.54 0.28 -19.45
N ILE A 206 6.16 1.06 -18.57
CA ILE A 206 6.31 2.50 -18.67
C ILE A 206 7.78 2.84 -18.42
N MET A 207 8.37 3.64 -19.30
CA MET A 207 9.71 4.17 -19.10
C MET A 207 9.61 5.56 -18.50
N LEU A 208 10.21 5.75 -17.34
CA LEU A 208 10.13 7.01 -16.62
C LEU A 208 11.43 7.78 -16.68
N ARG A 209 11.28 9.09 -16.47
CA ARG A 209 12.44 9.97 -16.31
C ARG A 209 12.97 9.79 -14.89
N ARG A 210 14.15 10.36 -14.63
CA ARG A 210 14.66 10.43 -13.26
C ARG A 210 13.87 11.45 -12.46
N GLY A 211 13.71 11.18 -11.18
CA GLY A 211 13.01 12.01 -10.22
C GLY A 211 11.63 11.46 -9.84
N LEU A 212 10.89 12.33 -9.16
CA LEU A 212 9.59 12.00 -8.57
C LEU A 212 8.52 11.82 -9.65
N HIS A 213 7.71 10.78 -9.49
CA HIS A 213 6.53 10.51 -10.29
C HIS A 213 5.37 10.09 -9.38
N ASN A 214 4.29 10.88 -9.38
CA ASN A 214 3.08 10.60 -8.60
C ASN A 214 1.99 10.05 -9.53
N PHE A 215 1.77 8.75 -9.48
CA PHE A 215 0.77 8.06 -10.28
C PHE A 215 -0.57 7.99 -9.56
N THR A 216 -1.63 8.41 -10.24
CA THR A 216 -3.01 8.11 -9.87
C THR A 216 -3.51 6.97 -10.75
N PHE A 217 -3.86 5.83 -10.16
CA PHE A 217 -4.53 4.72 -10.80
C PHE A 217 -6.03 4.79 -10.56
N ILE A 218 -6.80 4.56 -11.62
CA ILE A 218 -8.26 4.57 -11.60
C ILE A 218 -8.72 3.23 -12.14
N LYS A 219 -9.47 2.47 -11.35
CA LYS A 219 -10.16 1.25 -11.77
C LYS A 219 -11.65 1.55 -11.83
N GLU A 220 -12.20 1.53 -13.04
CA GLU A 220 -13.63 1.60 -13.29
C GLU A 220 -14.15 0.17 -13.53
N SER A 221 -15.11 -0.25 -12.73
CA SER A 221 -15.85 -1.50 -12.87
C SER A 221 -17.34 -1.18 -13.04
N GLU A 222 -18.18 -2.18 -13.37
CA GLU A 222 -19.63 -1.97 -13.53
C GLU A 222 -20.29 -1.36 -12.28
N ASN A 223 -19.75 -1.62 -11.09
CA ASN A 223 -20.38 -1.26 -9.82
C ASN A 223 -19.57 -0.25 -8.98
N ALA A 224 -18.32 0.06 -9.36
CA ALA A 224 -17.45 0.92 -8.56
C ALA A 224 -16.32 1.59 -9.37
N THR A 225 -15.97 2.81 -8.98
CA THR A 225 -14.73 3.48 -9.41
C THR A 225 -13.80 3.63 -8.21
N ILE A 226 -12.60 3.07 -8.30
CA ILE A 226 -11.59 3.06 -7.24
C ILE A 226 -10.38 3.88 -7.68
N PHE A 227 -9.83 4.65 -6.74
CA PHE A 227 -8.65 5.48 -6.95
C PHE A 227 -7.52 5.04 -6.03
N GLU A 228 -6.31 4.90 -6.56
CA GLU A 228 -5.08 4.68 -5.77
C GLU A 228 -3.98 5.63 -6.23
N ASN A 229 -3.23 6.20 -5.28
CA ASN A 229 -2.10 7.09 -5.58
C ASN A 229 -0.80 6.45 -5.12
N ILE A 230 0.20 6.42 -5.99
CA ILE A 230 1.49 5.77 -5.73
C ILE A 230 2.61 6.66 -6.25
N ILE A 231 3.57 6.92 -5.37
CA ILE A 231 4.72 7.77 -5.66
C ILE A 231 5.94 6.89 -5.92
N PHE A 232 6.65 7.19 -7.00
CA PHE A 232 7.94 6.60 -7.34
C PHE A 232 9.00 7.69 -7.37
N ASP A 233 10.20 7.38 -6.89
CA ASP A 233 11.39 8.21 -7.07
C ASP A 233 12.47 7.35 -7.75
N LEU A 234 12.91 7.74 -8.96
CA LEU A 234 13.74 6.94 -9.89
C LEU A 234 15.06 7.59 -10.29
#